data_AF-A0A954I199-F1
#
_entry.id   AF-A0A954I199-F1
#
_cell.length_a   1.000
_cell.length_b   1.000
_cell.length_c   1.000
_cell.angle_alpha   90.00
_cell.angle_beta   90.00
_cell.angle_gamma   90.00
#
_symmetry.space_group_name_H-M   'P 1'
#
loop_
_entity.id
_entity.type
_entity.pdbx_description
1 polymer ?
#
loop_
_entity_poly.entity_id
_entity_poly.type
_entity_poly.pdbx_seq_one_letter_code
_entity_poly.pdbx_strand_id
1 'polypeptide(L)'
;RLREFVHKRLLDDKGRQRGVEQLHRMLRTLWAGGYIDLQPAPPDAGDVIRGPLIPPVLEVSSDTAPQSPTATTEPAEDEFGVGLVTNEPADDHSPESQPDESDDGADDESAAESAADGASTGLFGQLLQQALSEARPDQPAPKKKKLSAAAARLAGDRLVEESPPEPEYVPERAYPEESLGDLLLFRSVNPLYGRFLIDLLGRASREERVQALESVLELPRSILPQVRVPSPERLPPGPLARGWLDNEVIRRGLATTDDLYPKAFDDEDDPQRKFGGPQRRFAIPFADKVRMLFDSEYPGVSGLTTTAVWVVGDVLHFGGDFQKYVTSRDLTRQEGLVFRHLLRMILLCEEFAQLTPPGTTSEEWTRELREIIRVCTESCRQIDPESTDKLLEVMHETVDVVEAKT
;
A
#
# COMPACT_ATOMS: atom_id res chain seq x y z
N ARG A 1 19.54 23.11 -19.38
CA ARG A 1 20.23 22.51 -18.20
C ARG A 1 19.82 21.05 -17.91
N LEU A 2 18.60 20.75 -17.43
CA LEU A 2 18.22 19.34 -17.11
C LEU A 2 18.30 18.41 -18.33
N ARG A 3 17.78 18.84 -19.49
CA ARG A 3 17.90 18.09 -20.74
C ARG A 3 19.36 17.87 -21.17
N GLU A 4 20.18 18.92 -21.10
CA GLU A 4 21.62 18.82 -21.41
C GLU A 4 22.31 17.79 -20.51
N PHE A 5 21.94 17.71 -19.23
CA PHE A 5 22.47 16.70 -18.33
C PHE A 5 22.11 15.28 -18.78
N VAL A 6 20.85 15.03 -19.18
CA VAL A 6 20.43 13.75 -19.76
C VAL A 6 21.21 13.44 -21.04
N HIS A 7 21.39 14.43 -21.92
CA HIS A 7 22.13 14.28 -23.18
C HIS A 7 23.64 14.06 -23.00
N LYS A 8 24.23 14.49 -21.86
CA LYS A 8 25.64 14.29 -21.50
C LYS A 8 25.93 12.90 -20.94
N ARG A 9 24.91 12.13 -20.56
CA ARG A 9 25.10 10.72 -20.19
C ARG A 9 25.57 9.93 -21.41
N LEU A 10 26.50 9.00 -21.23
CA LEU A 10 27.00 8.08 -22.26
C LEU A 10 25.88 7.07 -22.65
N LEU A 11 24.85 7.56 -23.32
CA LEU A 11 23.69 6.80 -23.80
C LEU A 11 23.65 6.86 -25.34
N ASP A 12 23.13 5.80 -25.93
CA ASP A 12 22.77 5.76 -27.35
C ASP A 12 21.60 6.72 -27.64
N ASP A 13 21.36 7.04 -28.91
CA ASP A 13 20.30 7.99 -29.33
C ASP A 13 18.92 7.61 -28.78
N LYS A 14 18.61 6.32 -28.80
CA LYS A 14 17.36 5.77 -28.26
C LYS A 14 17.30 5.89 -26.74
N GLY A 15 18.40 5.63 -26.04
CA GLY A 15 18.51 5.83 -24.59
C GLY A 15 18.35 7.30 -24.18
N ARG A 16 18.89 8.23 -24.96
CA ARG A 16 18.73 9.68 -24.73
C ARG A 16 17.27 10.11 -24.89
N GLN A 17 16.58 9.66 -25.93
CA GLN A 17 15.17 9.97 -26.14
C GLN A 17 14.30 9.46 -24.99
N ARG A 18 14.48 8.20 -24.58
CA ARG A 18 13.79 7.63 -23.40
C ARG A 18 14.08 8.41 -22.12
N GLY A 19 15.33 8.86 -21.93
CA GLY A 19 15.70 9.67 -20.77
C GLY A 19 15.01 11.04 -20.76
N VAL A 20 14.80 11.65 -21.93
CA VAL A 20 14.05 12.91 -22.06
C VAL A 20 12.56 12.70 -21.82
N GLU A 21 11.97 11.63 -22.36
CA GLU A 21 10.58 11.24 -22.09
C GLU A 21 10.34 10.97 -20.59
N GLN A 22 11.26 10.25 -19.95
CA GLN A 22 11.21 10.00 -18.50
C GLN A 22 11.33 11.30 -17.70
N LEU A 23 12.20 12.22 -18.11
CA LEU A 23 12.31 13.55 -17.49
C LEU A 23 10.99 14.33 -17.60
N HIS A 24 10.34 14.33 -18.77
CA HIS A 24 9.07 15.06 -18.94
C HIS A 24 7.97 14.44 -18.08
N ARG A 25 7.90 13.10 -17.99
CA ARG A 25 6.99 12.41 -17.09
C ARG A 25 7.22 12.81 -15.63
N MET A 26 8.47 12.81 -15.18
CA MET A 26 8.83 13.20 -13.81
C MET A 26 8.45 14.65 -13.52
N LEU A 27 8.70 15.57 -14.44
CA LEU A 27 8.31 16.98 -14.29
C LEU A 27 6.79 17.13 -14.19
N ARG A 28 6.01 16.42 -15.02
CA ARG A 28 4.55 16.43 -14.90
C ARG A 28 4.08 15.89 -13.55
N THR A 29 4.68 14.81 -13.04
CA THR A 29 4.36 14.26 -11.72
C THR A 29 4.64 15.27 -10.60
N LEU A 30 5.81 15.90 -10.62
CA LEU A 30 6.19 16.91 -9.62
C LEU A 30 5.26 18.13 -9.67
N TRP A 31 4.84 18.52 -10.86
CA TRP A 31 3.88 19.61 -11.05
C TRP A 31 2.48 19.23 -10.57
N ALA A 32 2.03 17.99 -10.82
CA ALA A 32 0.73 17.51 -10.36
C ALA A 32 0.65 17.49 -8.82
N GLY A 33 1.74 17.11 -8.17
CA GLY A 33 1.89 17.21 -6.71
C GLY A 33 2.14 18.63 -6.17
N GLY A 34 2.20 19.66 -7.02
CA GLY A 34 2.38 21.05 -6.58
C GLY A 34 3.79 21.41 -6.10
N TYR A 35 4.82 20.66 -6.51
CA TYR A 35 6.20 20.90 -6.10
C TYR A 35 6.98 21.80 -7.07
N ILE A 36 6.51 21.92 -8.31
CA ILE A 36 7.13 22.78 -9.32
C ILE A 36 6.05 23.45 -10.18
N ASP A 37 6.35 24.64 -10.66
CA ASP A 37 5.56 25.29 -11.71
C ASP A 37 6.20 25.08 -13.08
N LEU A 38 5.39 24.71 -14.07
CA LEU A 38 5.84 24.40 -15.43
C LEU A 38 5.35 25.45 -16.42
N GLN A 39 6.24 25.87 -17.30
CA GLN A 39 5.92 26.77 -18.41
C GLN A 39 6.28 26.11 -19.74
N PRO A 40 5.34 26.01 -20.71
CA PRO A 40 3.90 26.31 -20.58
C PRO A 40 3.21 25.36 -19.59
N ALA A 41 2.03 25.72 -19.09
CA ALA A 41 1.26 24.84 -18.20
C ALA A 41 0.78 23.59 -18.96
N PRO A 42 0.76 22.40 -18.33
CA PRO A 42 0.17 21.18 -18.89
C PRO A 42 -1.30 21.37 -19.32
N PRO A 43 -1.75 20.72 -20.40
CA PRO A 43 -3.12 20.86 -20.92
C PRO A 43 -4.18 20.42 -19.89
N ASP A 44 -3.86 19.42 -19.06
CA ASP A 44 -4.78 18.85 -18.07
C ASP A 44 -4.83 19.66 -16.75
N ALA A 45 -4.27 20.87 -16.73
CA ALA A 45 -4.18 21.71 -15.52
C ALA A 45 -5.51 22.10 -14.88
N GLY A 46 -6.62 22.01 -15.61
CA GLY A 46 -7.96 22.25 -15.05
C GLY A 46 -8.46 21.11 -14.15
N ASP A 47 -8.01 19.88 -14.38
CA ASP A 47 -8.57 18.68 -13.73
C ASP A 47 -7.68 18.16 -12.58
N VAL A 48 -6.43 18.60 -12.50
CA VAL A 48 -5.49 18.18 -11.46
C VAL A 48 -5.69 19.04 -10.20
N ILE A 49 -6.21 18.42 -9.15
CA ILE A 49 -6.32 19.04 -7.81
C ILE A 49 -4.91 19.27 -7.26
N ARG A 50 -4.43 20.51 -7.30
CA ARG A 50 -3.17 20.90 -6.65
C ARG A 50 -3.47 21.30 -5.20
N GLY A 51 -3.08 20.47 -4.22
CA GLY A 51 -3.26 20.80 -2.81
C GLY A 51 -3.23 19.58 -1.88
N PRO A 52 -3.29 19.81 -0.55
CA PRO A 52 -3.29 18.73 0.42
C PRO A 52 -4.47 17.78 0.20
N LEU A 53 -4.17 16.49 0.20
CA LEU A 53 -5.09 15.42 -0.16
C LEU A 53 -6.32 15.31 0.72
N ILE A 54 -6.09 15.55 2.01
CA ILE A 54 -7.17 15.61 2.97
C ILE A 54 -7.50 17.10 3.14
N PRO A 55 -8.72 17.54 2.76
CA PRO A 55 -9.11 18.90 3.05
C PRO A 55 -8.94 19.16 4.56
N PRO A 56 -8.37 20.30 4.96
CA PRO A 56 -8.33 20.66 6.37
C PRO A 56 -9.75 20.58 6.90
N VAL A 57 -9.95 19.89 8.03
CA VAL A 57 -11.24 19.94 8.72
C VAL A 57 -11.46 21.42 8.96
N LEU A 58 -12.48 22.00 8.33
CA LEU A 58 -12.95 23.33 8.71
C LEU A 58 -13.23 23.21 10.21
N GLU A 59 -12.39 23.84 11.03
CA GLU A 59 -12.63 23.96 12.45
C GLU A 59 -14.05 24.52 12.57
N VAL A 60 -14.98 23.66 12.96
CA VAL A 60 -16.31 24.11 13.34
C VAL A 60 -16.03 24.98 14.54
N SER A 61 -16.05 26.30 14.32
CA SER A 61 -15.94 27.29 15.37
C SER A 61 -17.01 26.94 16.38
N SER A 62 -16.60 26.31 17.47
CA SER A 62 -17.44 26.04 18.63
C SER A 62 -17.51 27.34 19.44
N ASP A 63 -17.95 28.40 18.78
CA ASP A 63 -18.33 29.66 19.39
C ASP A 63 -19.86 29.69 19.49
N THR A 64 -20.39 28.73 20.24
CA THR A 64 -21.71 28.82 20.86
C THR A 64 -21.62 28.04 22.16
N ALA A 65 -21.13 28.75 23.18
CA ALA A 65 -21.19 28.29 24.56
C ALA A 65 -22.63 27.91 24.93
N PRO A 66 -22.88 26.71 25.48
CA PRO A 66 -24.14 26.44 26.15
C PRO A 66 -24.18 27.26 27.44
N GLN A 67 -25.05 28.26 27.48
CA GLN A 67 -25.36 28.98 28.71
C GLN A 67 -26.03 28.01 29.68
N SER A 68 -25.34 27.71 30.78
CA SER A 68 -25.91 27.07 31.95
C SER A 68 -26.99 27.98 32.55
N PRO A 69 -28.25 27.53 32.72
CA PRO A 69 -29.24 28.31 33.43
C PRO A 69 -28.99 28.24 34.94
N THR A 70 -28.93 29.43 35.54
CA THR A 70 -28.82 29.71 36.96
C THR A 70 -29.93 29.03 37.77
N ALA A 71 -29.52 28.35 38.84
CA ALA A 71 -30.41 27.78 39.85
C ALA A 71 -31.14 28.89 40.64
N THR A 72 -32.45 28.72 40.81
CA THR A 72 -33.25 29.38 41.86
C THR A 72 -33.88 28.28 42.72
N THR A 73 -33.82 28.51 44.02
CA THR A 73 -34.09 27.61 45.14
C THR A 73 -35.61 27.44 45.44
N GLU A 74 -35.94 26.30 46.08
CA GLU A 74 -37.06 26.04 47.04
C GLU A 74 -38.38 25.35 46.56
N PRO A 75 -39.06 24.54 47.43
CA PRO A 75 -39.11 23.06 47.31
C PRO A 75 -40.52 22.42 47.40
N ALA A 76 -40.63 21.09 47.18
CA ALA A 76 -41.68 20.16 47.65
C ALA A 76 -41.28 18.72 47.23
N GLU A 77 -40.95 17.80 48.15
CA GLU A 77 -41.82 16.82 48.85
C GLU A 77 -42.33 15.64 47.97
N ASP A 78 -42.39 14.46 48.61
CA ASP A 78 -42.79 13.10 48.18
C ASP A 78 -41.67 12.22 47.55
N GLU A 79 -41.02 11.31 48.28
CA GLU A 79 -41.45 10.03 48.91
C GLU A 79 -41.63 8.86 47.91
N PHE A 80 -41.18 7.66 48.33
CA PHE A 80 -41.11 6.34 47.65
C PHE A 80 -39.90 6.10 46.71
N GLY A 81 -39.06 5.07 46.84
CA GLY A 81 -39.05 3.91 47.73
C GLY A 81 -38.12 2.81 47.17
N VAL A 82 -37.03 2.55 47.91
CA VAL A 82 -36.43 1.24 48.28
C VAL A 82 -35.97 0.22 47.21
N GLY A 83 -34.67 -0.11 47.28
CA GLY A 83 -34.09 -1.48 47.20
C GLY A 83 -33.72 -1.98 45.80
N LEU A 84 -32.64 -2.73 45.57
CA LEU A 84 -31.94 -3.68 46.43
C LEU A 84 -30.52 -3.95 45.87
N VAL A 85 -29.62 -4.32 46.77
CA VAL A 85 -28.18 -4.60 46.60
C VAL A 85 -27.95 -6.06 46.14
N THR A 86 -26.69 -6.38 45.79
CA THR A 86 -25.99 -7.70 45.82
C THR A 86 -25.89 -8.46 44.49
N ASN A 87 -24.87 -9.25 44.16
CA ASN A 87 -23.46 -9.47 44.52
C ASN A 87 -22.96 -10.58 43.54
N GLU A 88 -21.67 -10.59 43.17
CA GLU A 88 -20.94 -11.65 42.41
C GLU A 88 -20.86 -13.01 43.17
N PRO A 89 -20.12 -14.07 42.72
CA PRO A 89 -19.92 -14.70 41.39
C PRO A 89 -19.92 -16.28 41.45
N ALA A 90 -19.45 -16.94 40.36
CA ALA A 90 -18.67 -18.21 40.28
C ALA A 90 -19.29 -19.53 39.73
N ASP A 91 -18.35 -20.35 39.21
CA ASP A 91 -18.33 -21.78 38.84
C ASP A 91 -18.73 -22.17 37.39
N ASP A 92 -17.80 -22.65 36.53
CA ASP A 92 -16.96 -23.88 36.50
C ASP A 92 -17.69 -25.07 35.85
N HIS A 93 -17.19 -25.52 34.69
CA HIS A 93 -16.96 -26.93 34.33
C HIS A 93 -16.62 -27.13 32.83
N SER A 94 -15.39 -27.58 32.58
CA SER A 94 -15.04 -28.48 31.47
C SER A 94 -15.42 -29.94 31.84
N PRO A 95 -15.50 -30.87 30.87
CA PRO A 95 -14.34 -31.77 30.72
C PRO A 95 -14.03 -32.25 29.28
N GLU A 96 -12.77 -32.66 29.12
CA GLU A 96 -12.17 -33.38 28.00
C GLU A 96 -12.71 -34.81 27.82
N SER A 97 -12.61 -35.36 26.60
CA SER A 97 -12.37 -36.79 26.32
C SER A 97 -11.86 -36.99 24.87
N GLN A 98 -10.61 -37.45 24.75
CA GLN A 98 -10.06 -38.24 23.62
C GLN A 98 -10.01 -39.73 24.05
N PRO A 99 -9.50 -40.70 23.26
CA PRO A 99 -9.38 -40.86 21.79
C PRO A 99 -9.99 -42.20 21.32
N ASP A 100 -10.04 -42.46 20.00
CA ASP A 100 -10.10 -43.83 19.46
C ASP A 100 -9.11 -43.99 18.30
N GLU A 101 -8.22 -44.97 18.46
CA GLU A 101 -7.30 -45.53 17.47
C GLU A 101 -7.91 -46.81 16.87
N SER A 102 -7.74 -46.98 15.55
CA SER A 102 -7.67 -48.28 14.86
C SER A 102 -7.10 -47.97 13.46
N ASP A 103 -5.84 -48.27 13.16
CA ASP A 103 -5.30 -49.58 12.78
C ASP A 103 -6.04 -50.23 11.60
N ASP A 104 -5.41 -50.16 10.43
CA ASP A 104 -5.30 -51.29 9.51
C ASP A 104 -4.21 -50.99 8.46
N GLY A 105 -3.16 -51.82 8.48
CA GLY A 105 -2.15 -51.88 7.44
C GLY A 105 -2.49 -52.91 6.36
N ALA A 106 -1.87 -52.76 5.19
CA ALA A 106 -1.20 -53.83 4.41
C ALA A 106 -0.94 -53.37 2.96
N ASP A 107 0.34 -53.15 2.68
CA ASP A 107 1.14 -53.63 1.54
C ASP A 107 0.43 -54.15 0.28
N ASP A 108 0.83 -53.64 -0.90
CA ASP A 108 1.38 -54.51 -1.95
C ASP A 108 2.25 -53.71 -2.95
N GLU A 109 3.47 -54.21 -3.19
CA GLU A 109 4.36 -53.83 -4.28
C GLU A 109 4.10 -54.72 -5.50
N SER A 110 4.12 -54.19 -6.72
CA SER A 110 5.02 -54.68 -7.79
C SER A 110 4.71 -54.08 -9.17
N ALA A 111 5.78 -53.99 -9.94
CA ALA A 111 5.96 -53.32 -11.22
C ALA A 111 5.33 -54.03 -12.44
N ALA A 112 5.08 -53.28 -13.52
CA ALA A 112 5.67 -53.52 -14.84
C ALA A 112 5.17 -52.52 -15.91
N GLU A 113 6.11 -52.05 -16.72
CA GLU A 113 5.93 -51.22 -17.92
C GLU A 113 5.18 -51.94 -19.06
N SER A 114 4.43 -51.19 -19.85
CA SER A 114 4.40 -51.39 -21.31
C SER A 114 4.04 -50.09 -22.04
N ALA A 115 4.81 -49.80 -23.08
CA ALA A 115 4.67 -48.64 -23.95
C ALA A 115 3.58 -48.86 -25.01
N ALA A 116 2.79 -47.83 -25.30
CA ALA A 116 2.24 -47.61 -26.65
C ALA A 116 1.87 -46.13 -26.84
N ASP A 117 2.44 -45.59 -27.90
CA ASP A 117 2.39 -44.25 -28.43
C ASP A 117 0.96 -43.83 -28.84
N GLY A 118 0.59 -42.59 -28.56
CA GLY A 118 -0.76 -42.09 -28.78
C GLY A 118 -0.89 -40.62 -28.43
N ALA A 119 -0.11 -39.77 -29.11
CA ALA A 119 -0.20 -38.32 -28.98
C ALA A 119 -1.62 -37.82 -29.29
N SER A 120 -2.38 -37.52 -28.24
CA SER A 120 -3.60 -36.73 -28.32
C SER A 120 -3.22 -35.31 -28.72
N THR A 121 -3.22 -35.07 -30.01
CA THR A 121 -2.92 -33.77 -30.60
C THR A 121 -4.08 -32.85 -30.22
N GLY A 122 -3.90 -32.04 -29.18
CA GLY A 122 -4.91 -31.11 -28.68
C GLY A 122 -5.39 -30.13 -29.74
N LEU A 123 -6.52 -29.48 -29.47
CA LEU A 123 -7.23 -28.53 -30.35
C LEU A 123 -6.30 -27.45 -30.97
N PHE A 124 -5.24 -27.09 -30.25
CA PHE A 124 -4.21 -26.15 -30.70
C PHE A 124 -3.30 -26.71 -31.80
N GLY A 125 -2.96 -28.00 -31.75
CA GLY A 125 -2.16 -28.67 -32.77
C GLY A 125 -2.90 -28.82 -34.09
N GLN A 126 -4.22 -29.02 -34.04
CA GLN A 126 -5.07 -29.02 -35.24
C GLN A 126 -5.15 -27.64 -35.91
N LEU A 127 -5.28 -26.56 -35.11
CA LEU A 127 -5.26 -25.19 -35.62
C LEU A 127 -3.90 -24.79 -36.22
N LEU A 128 -2.79 -25.24 -35.62
CA LEU A 128 -1.45 -24.97 -36.15
C LEU A 128 -1.19 -25.73 -37.45
N GLN A 129 -1.69 -26.96 -37.57
CA GLN A 129 -1.57 -27.77 -38.79
C GLN A 129 -2.49 -27.26 -39.91
N GLN A 130 -3.64 -26.67 -39.57
CA GLN A 130 -4.50 -25.95 -40.49
C GLN A 130 -3.84 -24.66 -41.00
N ALA A 131 -3.20 -23.89 -40.12
CA ALA A 131 -2.45 -22.69 -40.52
C ALA A 131 -1.20 -23.00 -41.37
N LEU A 132 -0.54 -24.15 -41.15
CA LEU A 132 0.63 -24.56 -41.94
C LEU A 132 0.25 -25.13 -43.32
N SER A 133 -0.97 -25.67 -43.48
CA SER A 133 -1.44 -26.21 -44.76
C SER A 133 -1.97 -25.14 -45.71
N GLU A 134 -2.35 -23.97 -45.21
CA GLU A 134 -2.77 -22.81 -46.01
C GLU A 134 -1.60 -21.98 -46.57
N ALA A 135 -0.36 -22.29 -46.19
CA ALA A 135 0.83 -21.59 -46.66
C ALA A 135 1.72 -22.47 -47.56
N ARG A 136 1.28 -22.70 -48.81
CA ARG A 136 2.22 -22.95 -49.93
C ARG A 136 1.89 -22.09 -51.16
N PRO A 137 2.93 -21.56 -51.84
CA PRO A 137 2.79 -20.47 -52.80
C PRO A 137 2.59 -21.02 -54.21
N ASP A 138 1.43 -20.78 -54.80
CA ASP A 138 1.26 -20.52 -56.25
C ASP A 138 -0.23 -20.47 -56.58
N GLN A 139 -0.78 -19.24 -56.66
CA GLN A 139 -1.76 -18.78 -57.67
C GLN A 139 -2.36 -17.39 -57.35
N PRO A 140 -2.84 -16.64 -58.36
CA PRO A 140 -2.88 -15.17 -58.36
C PRO A 140 -4.11 -14.57 -57.65
N ALA A 141 -3.91 -13.37 -57.11
CA ALA A 141 -4.86 -12.61 -56.29
C ALA A 141 -6.24 -12.36 -56.94
N PRO A 142 -7.35 -12.53 -56.21
CA PRO A 142 -8.67 -12.15 -56.70
C PRO A 142 -8.92 -10.64 -56.55
N LYS A 143 -9.41 -10.04 -57.63
CA LYS A 143 -9.77 -8.62 -57.76
C LYS A 143 -10.86 -8.23 -56.76
N LYS A 144 -10.59 -7.18 -55.96
CA LYS A 144 -11.56 -6.54 -55.06
C LYS A 144 -12.75 -6.00 -55.88
N LYS A 145 -13.93 -6.63 -55.73
CA LYS A 145 -15.21 -6.08 -56.20
C LYS A 145 -15.59 -4.90 -55.31
N LYS A 146 -15.78 -3.73 -55.92
CA LYS A 146 -16.41 -2.56 -55.29
C LYS A 146 -17.86 -2.94 -54.92
N LEU A 147 -18.15 -3.04 -53.63
CA LEU A 147 -19.52 -3.00 -53.13
C LEU A 147 -19.96 -1.53 -53.06
N SER A 148 -21.17 -1.30 -53.55
CA SER A 148 -21.78 0.00 -53.82
C SER A 148 -22.13 0.77 -52.55
N ALA A 149 -22.05 2.10 -52.65
CA ALA A 149 -22.28 3.11 -51.62
C ALA A 149 -23.72 3.20 -51.05
N ALA A 150 -24.52 2.15 -51.21
CA ALA A 150 -25.92 2.13 -50.78
C ALA A 150 -26.14 1.43 -49.42
N ALA A 151 -25.18 0.62 -48.94
CA ALA A 151 -25.30 -0.09 -47.65
C ALA A 151 -24.74 0.70 -46.44
N ALA A 152 -24.01 1.80 -46.67
CA ALA A 152 -23.38 2.61 -45.62
C ALA A 152 -24.28 3.75 -45.09
N ARG A 153 -25.51 3.91 -45.59
CA ARG A 153 -26.41 5.03 -45.24
C ARG A 153 -27.46 4.70 -44.17
N LEU A 154 -27.41 3.51 -43.56
CA LEU A 154 -28.40 3.07 -42.58
C LEU A 154 -27.83 2.73 -41.19
N ALA A 155 -26.58 3.12 -40.93
CA ALA A 155 -26.01 3.18 -39.59
C ALA A 155 -25.68 4.65 -39.32
N GLY A 156 -26.30 5.23 -38.29
CA GLY A 156 -26.12 6.62 -37.90
C GLY A 156 -24.67 6.90 -37.53
N ASP A 157 -23.92 7.40 -38.50
CA ASP A 157 -22.55 7.85 -38.36
C ASP A 157 -22.56 9.19 -37.62
N ARG A 158 -22.44 9.15 -36.29
CA ARG A 158 -21.95 10.31 -35.54
C ARG A 158 -20.51 10.50 -35.98
N LEU A 159 -20.31 11.47 -36.87
CA LEU A 159 -19.01 12.02 -37.22
C LEU A 159 -18.28 12.36 -35.92
N VAL A 160 -17.41 11.46 -35.47
CA VAL A 160 -16.30 11.81 -34.60
C VAL A 160 -15.38 12.60 -35.52
N GLU A 161 -15.39 13.92 -35.41
CA GLU A 161 -14.30 14.73 -35.93
C GLU A 161 -13.03 14.17 -35.29
N GLU A 162 -12.21 13.46 -36.08
CA GLU A 162 -10.83 13.16 -35.72
C GLU A 162 -10.10 14.50 -35.64
N SER A 163 -10.13 15.10 -34.45
CA SER A 163 -9.26 16.21 -34.10
C SER A 163 -7.81 15.80 -34.37
N PRO A 164 -6.97 16.68 -34.94
CA PRO A 164 -5.56 16.37 -35.16
C PRO A 164 -4.91 15.93 -33.84
N PRO A 165 -3.94 14.99 -33.87
CA PRO A 165 -3.26 14.56 -32.66
C PRO A 165 -2.66 15.79 -31.98
N GLU A 166 -3.13 16.10 -30.78
CA GLU A 166 -2.61 17.22 -30.02
C GLU A 166 -1.09 17.05 -29.87
N PRO A 167 -0.31 18.13 -30.08
CA PRO A 167 1.14 18.03 -29.96
C PRO A 167 1.50 17.54 -28.55
N GLU A 168 2.40 16.56 -28.48
CA GLU A 168 2.88 16.03 -27.21
C GLU A 168 3.41 17.18 -26.35
N TYR A 169 2.81 17.40 -25.18
CA TYR A 169 3.19 18.52 -24.31
C TYR A 169 4.64 18.38 -23.83
N VAL A 170 5.44 19.42 -24.07
CA VAL A 170 6.86 19.52 -23.72
C VAL A 170 7.08 20.74 -22.80
N PRO A 171 7.49 20.54 -21.53
CA PRO A 171 7.70 21.66 -20.61
C PRO A 171 8.98 22.43 -20.94
N GLU A 172 8.94 23.74 -21.18
CA GLU A 172 10.15 24.52 -21.51
C GLU A 172 10.96 24.88 -20.26
N ARG A 173 10.27 25.33 -19.20
CA ARG A 173 10.87 25.76 -17.94
C ARG A 173 10.16 25.12 -16.75
N ALA A 174 10.91 24.93 -15.68
CA ALA A 174 10.42 24.45 -14.39
C ALA A 174 10.96 25.36 -13.29
N TYR A 175 10.07 25.86 -12.44
CA TYR A 175 10.40 26.70 -11.28
C TYR A 175 10.09 25.93 -9.99
N PRO A 176 11.01 25.89 -9.02
CA PRO A 176 10.77 25.19 -7.77
C PRO A 176 9.76 25.95 -6.90
N GLU A 177 8.83 25.23 -6.28
CA GLU A 177 7.97 25.74 -5.20
C GLU A 177 8.62 25.50 -3.83
N GLU A 178 8.10 26.16 -2.79
CA GLU A 178 8.61 26.03 -1.41
C GLU A 178 8.54 24.57 -0.90
N SER A 179 7.47 23.86 -1.26
CA SER A 179 7.23 22.45 -0.90
C SER A 179 8.24 21.48 -1.50
N LEU A 180 9.01 21.88 -2.52
CA LEU A 180 10.04 21.04 -3.11
C LEU A 180 11.17 20.70 -2.12
N GLY A 181 11.46 21.61 -1.19
CA GLY A 181 12.49 21.42 -0.17
C GLY A 181 12.18 20.22 0.74
N ASP A 182 10.91 20.01 1.05
CA ASP A 182 10.45 18.91 1.92
C ASP A 182 10.75 17.53 1.32
N LEU A 183 10.76 17.43 -0.02
CA LEU A 183 11.11 16.17 -0.70
C LEU A 183 12.58 15.77 -0.47
N LEU A 184 13.47 16.74 -0.24
CA LEU A 184 14.90 16.47 -0.06
C LEU A 184 15.22 15.87 1.32
N LEU A 185 14.27 15.93 2.26
CA LEU A 185 14.41 15.36 3.60
C LEU A 185 14.29 13.83 3.60
N PHE A 186 13.61 13.26 2.61
CA PHE A 186 13.43 11.82 2.47
C PHE A 186 14.61 11.19 1.73
N ARG A 187 15.29 10.26 2.40
CA ARG A 187 16.49 9.58 1.89
C ARG A 187 16.27 8.07 1.75
N SER A 188 15.57 7.46 2.71
CA SER A 188 15.31 6.02 2.74
C SER A 188 14.00 5.60 2.05
N VAL A 189 13.14 6.58 1.72
CA VAL A 189 11.86 6.37 1.03
C VAL A 189 11.80 7.17 -0.26
N ASN A 190 10.95 6.76 -1.20
CA ASN A 190 10.61 7.60 -2.35
C ASN A 190 10.06 8.95 -1.84
N PRO A 191 10.67 10.09 -2.21
CA PRO A 191 10.28 11.38 -1.64
C PRO A 191 8.81 11.75 -1.82
N LEU A 192 8.23 11.44 -2.98
CA LEU A 192 6.83 11.72 -3.25
C LEU A 192 5.91 10.88 -2.37
N TYR A 193 6.24 9.60 -2.18
CA TYR A 193 5.48 8.73 -1.29
C TYR A 193 5.66 9.12 0.18
N GLY A 194 6.88 9.48 0.59
CA GLY A 194 7.16 9.96 1.95
C GLY A 194 6.35 11.21 2.27
N ARG A 195 6.32 12.19 1.36
CA ARG A 195 5.52 13.39 1.54
C ARG A 195 4.01 13.10 1.55
N PHE A 196 3.56 12.24 0.63
CA PHE A 196 2.19 11.77 0.60
C PHE A 196 1.77 11.12 1.93
N LEU A 197 2.63 10.30 2.53
CA LEU A 197 2.38 9.72 3.86
C LEU A 197 2.30 10.81 4.93
N ILE A 198 3.20 11.80 4.94
CA ILE A 198 3.12 12.92 5.89
C ILE A 198 1.76 13.62 5.81
N ASP A 199 1.26 13.92 4.61
CA ASP A 199 -0.02 14.62 4.45
C ASP A 199 -1.22 13.79 4.98
N LEU A 200 -1.09 12.46 5.06
CA LEU A 200 -2.13 11.55 5.55
C LEU A 200 -2.03 11.27 7.06
N LEU A 201 -0.82 11.01 7.56
CA LEU A 201 -0.61 10.34 8.85
C LEU A 201 -0.93 11.21 10.07
N GLY A 202 -1.11 12.53 9.92
CA GLY A 202 -1.45 13.41 11.05
C GLY A 202 -2.76 13.02 11.77
N ARG A 203 -3.72 12.42 11.04
CA ARG A 203 -5.02 11.96 11.59
C ARG A 203 -5.08 10.46 11.87
N ALA A 204 -4.03 9.72 11.55
CA ALA A 204 -3.97 8.27 11.70
C ALA A 204 -3.79 7.86 13.16
N SER A 205 -4.31 6.70 13.57
CA SER A 205 -3.95 6.10 14.86
C SER A 205 -2.51 5.57 14.84
N ARG A 206 -1.95 5.31 16.02
CA ARG A 206 -0.60 4.77 16.18
C ARG A 206 -0.38 3.50 15.34
N GLU A 207 -1.35 2.60 15.30
CA GLU A 207 -1.31 1.36 14.54
C GLU A 207 -1.27 1.61 13.02
N GLU A 208 -2.09 2.54 12.53
CA GLU A 208 -2.11 2.95 11.13
C GLU A 208 -0.79 3.59 10.72
N ARG A 209 -0.21 4.44 11.58
CA ARG A 209 1.10 5.07 11.35
C ARG A 209 2.21 4.04 11.27
N VAL A 210 2.26 3.12 12.24
CA VAL A 210 3.24 2.01 12.23
C VAL A 210 3.11 1.18 10.97
N GLN A 211 1.88 0.80 10.58
CA GLN A 211 1.67 0.00 9.37
C GLN A 211 2.14 0.73 8.10
N ALA A 212 1.81 2.01 7.96
CA ALA A 212 2.22 2.80 6.80
C ALA A 212 3.74 2.91 6.71
N LEU A 213 4.40 3.24 7.83
CA LEU A 213 5.85 3.41 7.88
C LEU A 213 6.57 2.09 7.61
N GLU A 214 6.19 0.99 8.27
CA GLU A 214 6.86 -0.30 8.07
C GLU A 214 6.61 -0.88 6.66
N SER A 215 5.51 -0.50 6.00
CA SER A 215 5.22 -0.98 4.64
C SER A 215 6.23 -0.52 3.57
N VAL A 216 6.92 0.59 3.83
CA VAL A 216 7.99 1.11 2.98
C VAL A 216 9.27 0.27 3.14
N LEU A 217 9.40 -0.42 4.27
CA LEU A 217 10.60 -1.16 4.64
C LEU A 217 10.51 -2.59 4.13
N GLU A 218 10.78 -2.77 2.85
CA GLU A 218 10.68 -4.08 2.18
C GLU A 218 11.35 -5.24 2.93
N LEU A 219 10.65 -6.38 2.92
CA LEU A 219 11.08 -7.65 3.47
C LEU A 219 11.06 -8.76 2.40
N PRO A 220 11.97 -9.75 2.48
CA PRO A 220 11.98 -10.87 1.55
C PRO A 220 10.67 -11.67 1.55
N ARG A 221 10.28 -12.21 0.39
CA ARG A 221 9.02 -12.97 0.27
C ARG A 221 8.90 -14.18 1.20
N SER A 222 10.02 -14.76 1.61
CA SER A 222 10.08 -15.93 2.49
C SER A 222 9.57 -15.67 3.91
N ILE A 223 9.72 -14.44 4.42
CA ILE A 223 9.28 -14.09 5.79
C ILE A 223 7.80 -13.68 5.83
N LEU A 224 7.25 -13.25 4.68
CA LEU A 224 5.92 -12.62 4.62
C LEU A 224 4.80 -13.42 5.27
N PRO A 225 4.69 -14.76 5.14
CA PRO A 225 3.63 -15.52 5.80
C PRO A 225 3.59 -15.36 7.32
N GLN A 226 4.74 -15.13 7.96
CA GLN A 226 4.88 -15.03 9.42
C GLN A 226 4.66 -13.61 9.95
N VAL A 227 4.85 -12.61 9.08
CA VAL A 227 4.80 -11.17 9.41
C VAL A 227 3.65 -10.45 8.71
N ARG A 228 2.62 -11.20 8.29
CA ARG A 228 1.43 -10.61 7.67
C ARG A 228 0.71 -9.69 8.63
N VAL A 229 0.07 -8.68 8.07
CA VAL A 229 -0.91 -7.86 8.76
C VAL A 229 -2.03 -8.76 9.32
N PRO A 230 -2.35 -8.66 10.62
CA PRO A 230 -3.45 -9.39 11.23
C PRO A 230 -4.82 -9.06 10.61
N SER A 231 -5.79 -9.94 10.85
CA SER A 231 -7.17 -9.69 10.42
C SER A 231 -7.77 -8.46 11.13
N PRO A 232 -8.81 -7.83 10.54
CA PRO A 232 -9.54 -6.71 11.16
C PRO A 232 -10.12 -7.00 12.56
N GLU A 233 -10.30 -8.26 12.93
CA GLU A 233 -10.75 -8.66 14.27
C GLU A 233 -9.65 -8.46 15.33
N ARG A 234 -8.39 -8.76 14.97
CA ARG A 234 -7.24 -8.58 15.86
C ARG A 234 -6.65 -7.18 15.75
N LEU A 235 -6.63 -6.62 14.54
CA LEU A 235 -6.15 -5.27 14.25
C LEU A 235 -7.28 -4.48 13.61
N PRO A 236 -8.20 -3.89 14.41
CA PRO A 236 -9.31 -3.13 13.86
C PRO A 236 -8.82 -1.91 13.09
N PRO A 237 -9.49 -1.55 11.99
CA PRO A 237 -9.13 -0.37 11.22
C PRO A 237 -9.33 0.90 12.04
N GLY A 238 -8.36 1.80 11.96
CA GLY A 238 -8.33 3.04 12.71
C GLY A 238 -9.20 4.16 12.13
N PRO A 239 -9.05 5.38 12.68
CA PRO A 239 -9.87 6.53 12.32
C PRO A 239 -9.63 7.00 10.88
N LEU A 240 -8.40 6.91 10.36
CA LEU A 240 -8.11 7.35 9.00
C LEU A 240 -8.69 6.38 7.97
N ALA A 241 -8.55 5.07 8.22
CA ALA A 241 -9.14 4.01 7.42
C ALA A 241 -10.66 4.19 7.29
N ARG A 242 -11.36 4.14 8.42
CA ARG A 242 -12.83 4.19 8.47
C ARG A 242 -13.41 5.55 8.09
N GLY A 243 -12.74 6.62 8.50
CA GLY A 243 -13.24 7.98 8.35
C GLY A 243 -13.16 8.49 6.91
N TRP A 244 -12.07 8.16 6.20
CA TRP A 244 -11.78 8.77 4.91
C TRP A 244 -11.22 7.81 3.87
N LEU A 245 -10.19 7.03 4.19
CA LEU A 245 -9.45 6.26 3.19
C LEU A 245 -10.31 5.19 2.51
N ASP A 246 -11.12 4.45 3.26
CA ASP A 246 -11.99 3.41 2.70
C ASP A 246 -13.00 4.00 1.71
N ASN A 247 -13.59 5.14 2.08
CA ASN A 247 -14.54 5.86 1.23
C ASN A 247 -13.87 6.36 -0.05
N GLU A 248 -12.62 6.83 0.04
CA GLU A 248 -11.88 7.34 -1.11
C GLU A 248 -11.46 6.24 -2.08
N VAL A 249 -10.98 5.11 -1.55
CA VAL A 249 -10.62 3.92 -2.35
C VAL A 249 -11.85 3.37 -3.07
N ILE A 250 -13.00 3.30 -2.41
CA ILE A 250 -14.28 2.87 -3.04
C ILE A 250 -14.74 3.90 -4.08
N ARG A 251 -14.72 5.19 -3.74
CA ARG A 251 -15.17 6.29 -4.63
C ARG A 251 -14.38 6.32 -5.93
N ARG A 252 -13.07 6.06 -5.89
CA ARG A 252 -12.19 5.96 -7.07
C ARG A 252 -12.33 4.64 -7.82
N GLY A 253 -13.13 3.70 -7.32
CA GLY A 253 -13.31 2.37 -7.92
C GLY A 253 -12.07 1.48 -7.83
N LEU A 254 -11.17 1.75 -6.87
CA LEU A 254 -9.92 1.00 -6.70
C LEU A 254 -10.14 -0.34 -5.99
N ALA A 255 -11.12 -0.41 -5.10
CA ALA A 255 -11.54 -1.63 -4.42
C ALA A 255 -13.04 -1.57 -4.09
N THR A 256 -13.67 -2.74 -3.95
CA THR A 256 -15.06 -2.83 -3.47
C THR A 256 -15.10 -2.96 -1.94
N THR A 257 -16.26 -2.72 -1.32
CA THR A 257 -16.45 -2.92 0.12
C THR A 257 -16.11 -4.35 0.56
N ASP A 258 -16.48 -5.34 -0.25
CA ASP A 258 -16.20 -6.75 0.01
C ASP A 258 -14.71 -7.09 -0.14
N ASP A 259 -13.95 -6.34 -0.94
CA ASP A 259 -12.49 -6.52 -1.04
C ASP A 259 -11.77 -5.91 0.17
N LEU A 260 -12.25 -4.76 0.67
CA LEU A 260 -11.65 -4.11 1.83
C LEU A 260 -11.81 -4.94 3.10
N TYR A 261 -13.01 -5.51 3.30
CA TYR A 261 -13.38 -6.28 4.47
C TYR A 261 -14.19 -7.51 4.03
N PRO A 262 -13.53 -8.55 3.51
CA PRO A 262 -14.21 -9.75 3.09
C PRO A 262 -14.89 -10.37 4.30
N LYS A 263 -16.17 -10.70 4.14
CA LYS A 263 -16.89 -11.49 5.12
C LYS A 263 -16.18 -12.84 5.25
N ALA A 264 -15.92 -13.27 6.47
CA ALA A 264 -15.53 -14.65 6.71
C ALA A 264 -16.66 -15.52 6.14
N PHE A 265 -16.41 -16.21 5.03
CA PHE A 265 -17.27 -17.32 4.65
C PHE A 265 -17.02 -18.39 5.72
N ASP A 266 -18.09 -18.89 6.33
CA ASP A 266 -17.99 -20.11 7.13
C ASP A 266 -17.37 -21.18 6.24
N ASP A 267 -16.28 -21.81 6.74
CA ASP A 267 -15.40 -22.69 5.97
C ASP A 267 -16.16 -23.87 5.30
N GLU A 268 -17.39 -24.17 5.73
CA GLU A 268 -18.27 -25.22 5.22
C GLU A 268 -19.11 -24.81 3.99
N ASP A 269 -19.43 -23.52 3.85
CA ASP A 269 -20.35 -22.97 2.85
C ASP A 269 -19.67 -22.30 1.67
N ASP A 270 -18.33 -22.20 1.66
CA ASP A 270 -17.58 -21.69 0.50
C ASP A 270 -17.76 -22.62 -0.71
N PRO A 271 -18.61 -22.26 -1.70
CA PRO A 271 -18.89 -23.11 -2.85
C PRO A 271 -17.67 -23.18 -3.77
N GLN A 272 -16.77 -22.20 -3.69
CA GLN A 272 -15.58 -22.13 -4.52
C GLN A 272 -14.49 -23.08 -4.01
N ARG A 273 -14.36 -23.30 -2.70
CA ARG A 273 -13.38 -24.26 -2.15
C ARG A 273 -13.63 -25.71 -2.58
N LYS A 274 -14.89 -26.10 -2.74
CA LYS A 274 -15.31 -27.45 -3.19
C LYS A 274 -15.01 -27.73 -4.68
N PHE A 275 -14.72 -26.71 -5.49
CA PHE A 275 -14.48 -26.85 -6.94
C PHE A 275 -13.14 -26.24 -7.41
N GLY A 276 -12.15 -26.08 -6.53
CA GLY A 276 -10.84 -25.51 -6.91
C GLY A 276 -10.90 -24.01 -7.22
N GLY A 277 -11.86 -23.30 -6.64
CA GLY A 277 -12.07 -21.87 -6.79
C GLY A 277 -11.05 -21.00 -6.03
N PRO A 278 -11.12 -19.67 -6.23
CA PRO A 278 -10.07 -18.72 -5.85
C PRO A 278 -9.72 -18.76 -4.36
N GLN A 279 -8.43 -18.58 -4.07
CA GLN A 279 -7.83 -18.54 -2.74
C GLN A 279 -8.55 -17.55 -1.80
N ARG A 280 -8.57 -17.86 -0.49
CA ARG A 280 -9.14 -17.00 0.58
C ARG A 280 -8.86 -15.52 0.29
N ARG A 281 -9.91 -14.73 0.18
CA ARG A 281 -9.81 -13.27 0.05
C ARG A 281 -9.43 -12.70 1.41
N PHE A 282 -8.26 -12.10 1.50
CA PHE A 282 -7.81 -11.41 2.71
C PHE A 282 -8.25 -9.95 2.63
N ALA A 283 -8.58 -9.36 3.79
CA ALA A 283 -8.80 -7.93 3.90
C ALA A 283 -7.59 -7.17 3.38
N ILE A 284 -7.81 -6.16 2.54
CA ILE A 284 -6.73 -5.31 2.04
C ILE A 284 -6.15 -4.54 3.24
N PRO A 285 -4.85 -4.69 3.55
CA PRO A 285 -4.20 -3.94 4.63
C PRO A 285 -4.29 -2.43 4.42
N PHE A 286 -4.33 -1.65 5.50
CA PHE A 286 -4.42 -0.19 5.39
C PHE A 286 -3.25 0.40 4.58
N ALA A 287 -2.02 -0.07 4.77
CA ALA A 287 -0.88 0.35 3.95
C ALA A 287 -1.06 0.09 2.44
N ASP A 288 -1.69 -1.04 2.07
CA ASP A 288 -1.96 -1.33 0.65
C ASP A 288 -3.08 -0.44 0.10
N LYS A 289 -4.08 -0.05 0.92
CA LYS A 289 -5.09 0.94 0.54
C LYS A 289 -4.46 2.31 0.28
N VAL A 290 -3.54 2.74 1.16
CA VAL A 290 -2.76 3.97 1.00
C VAL A 290 -1.95 3.90 -0.29
N ARG A 291 -1.34 2.75 -0.59
CA ARG A 291 -0.60 2.55 -1.83
C ARG A 291 -1.49 2.64 -3.08
N MET A 292 -2.65 1.99 -3.07
CA MET A 292 -3.63 2.08 -4.16
C MET A 292 -4.03 3.54 -4.44
N LEU A 293 -4.27 4.30 -3.36
CA LEU A 293 -4.60 5.71 -3.47
C LEU A 293 -3.46 6.51 -4.11
N PHE A 294 -2.22 6.30 -3.67
CA PHE A 294 -1.04 6.95 -4.25
C PHE A 294 -0.89 6.64 -5.74
N ASP A 295 -1.01 5.38 -6.15
CA ASP A 295 -0.86 4.99 -7.56
C ASP A 295 -1.95 5.62 -8.45
N SER A 296 -3.15 5.86 -7.89
CA SER A 296 -4.23 6.54 -8.61
C SER A 296 -3.97 8.04 -8.83
N GLU A 297 -3.23 8.68 -7.92
CA GLU A 297 -2.95 10.11 -7.95
C GLU A 297 -1.64 10.43 -8.67
N TYR A 298 -0.65 9.55 -8.55
CA TYR A 298 0.68 9.69 -9.14
C TYR A 298 0.97 8.56 -10.14
N PRO A 299 0.17 8.38 -11.21
CA PRO A 299 0.35 7.27 -12.17
C PRO A 299 1.70 7.33 -12.92
N GLY A 300 2.37 8.49 -12.91
CA GLY A 300 3.69 8.68 -13.49
C GLY A 300 4.85 8.18 -12.63
N VAL A 301 4.62 7.83 -11.36
CA VAL A 301 5.65 7.31 -10.45
C VAL A 301 5.78 5.81 -10.63
N SER A 302 6.92 5.36 -11.15
CA SER A 302 7.25 3.94 -11.27
C SER A 302 8.39 3.56 -10.33
N GLY A 303 8.51 2.27 -10.02
CA GLY A 303 9.59 1.74 -9.19
C GLY A 303 9.44 1.96 -7.69
N LEU A 304 8.29 2.50 -7.23
CA LEU A 304 7.92 2.43 -5.82
C LEU A 304 7.44 1.02 -5.50
N THR A 305 8.02 0.44 -4.47
CA THR A 305 7.69 -0.87 -3.92
C THR A 305 7.30 -0.72 -2.46
N THR A 306 6.20 -1.36 -2.09
CA THR A 306 5.66 -1.37 -0.73
C THR A 306 5.25 -2.80 -0.42
N THR A 307 5.34 -3.20 0.84
CA THR A 307 4.91 -4.52 1.30
C THR A 307 4.23 -4.37 2.64
N ALA A 308 2.92 -4.56 2.70
CA ALA A 308 2.21 -4.55 3.97
C ALA A 308 2.69 -5.72 4.86
N VAL A 309 3.32 -5.36 5.97
CA VAL A 309 3.80 -6.26 7.02
C VAL A 309 3.42 -5.72 8.38
N TRP A 310 3.56 -6.53 9.42
CA TRP A 310 3.27 -6.17 10.81
C TRP A 310 4.35 -6.71 11.74
N VAL A 311 5.57 -6.23 11.56
CA VAL A 311 6.74 -6.61 12.37
C VAL A 311 6.89 -5.66 13.54
N VAL A 312 6.96 -4.36 13.25
CA VAL A 312 7.18 -3.34 14.28
C VAL A 312 5.98 -3.29 15.21
N GLY A 313 4.77 -3.37 14.67
CA GLY A 313 3.54 -3.43 15.46
C GLY A 313 3.53 -4.56 16.48
N ASP A 314 3.97 -5.77 16.09
CA ASP A 314 4.08 -6.89 17.01
C ASP A 314 5.19 -6.69 18.06
N VAL A 315 6.37 -6.21 17.66
CA VAL A 315 7.46 -5.93 18.61
C VAL A 315 7.03 -4.91 19.67
N LEU A 316 6.31 -3.86 19.25
CA LEU A 316 5.72 -2.87 20.17
C LEU A 316 4.68 -3.52 21.09
N HIS A 317 3.84 -4.42 20.57
CA HIS A 317 2.85 -5.16 21.36
C HIS A 317 3.51 -6.07 22.42
N PHE A 318 4.66 -6.68 22.10
CA PHE A 318 5.48 -7.44 23.04
C PHE A 318 6.31 -6.56 24.00
N GLY A 319 6.13 -5.23 23.98
CA GLY A 319 6.84 -4.30 24.87
C GLY A 319 8.32 -4.15 24.54
N GLY A 320 8.71 -4.45 23.31
CA GLY A 320 10.11 -4.44 22.87
C GLY A 320 10.89 -5.73 23.18
N ASP A 321 10.25 -6.78 23.69
CA ASP A 321 10.90 -8.08 23.89
C ASP A 321 11.05 -8.81 22.55
N PHE A 322 12.24 -8.68 21.96
CA PHE A 322 12.56 -9.26 20.66
C PHE A 322 12.51 -10.78 20.67
N GLN A 323 13.05 -11.41 21.72
CA GLN A 323 13.15 -12.87 21.79
C GLN A 323 11.76 -13.50 21.89
N LYS A 324 10.87 -12.90 22.68
CA LYS A 324 9.48 -13.32 22.79
C LYS A 324 8.74 -13.21 21.46
N TYR A 325 8.91 -12.10 20.74
CA TYR A 325 8.33 -11.92 19.41
C TYR A 325 8.81 -13.02 18.44
N VAL A 326 10.13 -13.16 18.28
CA VAL A 326 10.74 -14.09 17.32
C VAL A 326 10.34 -15.53 17.61
N THR A 327 10.33 -15.93 18.89
CA THR A 327 9.93 -17.28 19.29
C THR A 327 8.44 -17.52 19.03
N SER A 328 7.57 -16.53 19.33
CA SER A 328 6.12 -16.66 19.14
C SER A 328 5.68 -16.81 17.67
N ARG A 329 6.48 -16.31 16.73
CA ARG A 329 6.20 -16.32 15.29
C ARG A 329 7.06 -17.31 14.50
N ASP A 330 7.82 -18.17 15.19
CA ASP A 330 8.76 -19.12 14.58
C ASP A 330 9.75 -18.45 13.61
N LEU A 331 10.28 -17.30 14.03
CA LEU A 331 11.18 -16.46 13.23
C LEU A 331 12.65 -16.65 13.57
N THR A 332 13.02 -17.62 14.41
CA THR A 332 14.38 -17.78 14.94
C THR A 332 15.44 -17.88 13.85
N ARG A 333 15.13 -18.56 12.72
CA ARG A 333 16.05 -18.67 11.57
C ARG A 333 16.20 -17.37 10.76
N GLN A 334 15.30 -16.41 10.98
CA GLN A 334 15.17 -15.18 10.21
C GLN A 334 15.30 -13.93 11.10
N GLU A 335 15.79 -14.07 12.33
CA GLU A 335 15.94 -12.98 13.30
C GLU A 335 16.75 -11.80 12.75
N GLY A 336 17.79 -12.07 11.96
CA GLY A 336 18.61 -11.03 11.34
C GLY A 336 17.87 -10.17 10.32
N LEU A 337 16.79 -10.68 9.70
CA LEU A 337 15.92 -9.88 8.84
C LEU A 337 15.03 -8.95 9.65
N VAL A 338 14.47 -9.44 10.76
CA VAL A 338 13.68 -8.64 11.70
C VAL A 338 14.56 -7.55 12.31
N PHE A 339 15.76 -7.89 12.78
CA PHE A 339 16.73 -6.96 13.35
C PHE A 339 17.05 -5.81 12.38
N ARG A 340 17.40 -6.13 11.12
CA ARG A 340 17.67 -5.10 10.09
C ARG A 340 16.42 -4.26 9.78
N HIS A 341 15.23 -4.84 9.83
CA HIS A 341 13.99 -4.11 9.62
C HIS A 341 13.74 -3.10 10.74
N LEU A 342 13.99 -3.45 12.01
CA LEU A 342 13.92 -2.52 13.14
C LEU A 342 14.93 -1.38 13.02
N LEU A 343 16.18 -1.66 12.61
CA LEU A 343 17.17 -0.61 12.36
C LEU A 343 16.73 0.37 11.27
N ARG A 344 16.17 -0.14 10.16
CA ARG A 344 15.61 0.72 9.11
C ARG A 344 14.41 1.53 9.60
N MET A 345 13.60 0.98 10.50
CA MET A 345 12.48 1.70 11.11
C MET A 345 12.93 2.87 11.97
N ILE A 346 14.01 2.71 12.74
CA ILE A 346 14.59 3.79 13.55
C ILE A 346 14.94 4.99 12.65
N LEU A 347 15.70 4.75 11.58
CA LEU A 347 16.11 5.81 10.66
C LEU A 347 14.94 6.43 9.90
N LEU A 348 13.99 5.60 9.47
CA LEU A 348 12.78 6.10 8.81
C LEU A 348 11.99 7.03 9.74
N CYS A 349 11.85 6.68 11.01
CA CYS A 349 11.18 7.54 12.00
C CYS A 349 11.94 8.84 12.22
N GLU A 350 13.27 8.82 12.20
CA GLU A 350 14.09 10.04 12.30
C GLU A 350 13.90 10.96 11.09
N GLU A 351 13.83 10.40 9.87
CA GLU A 351 13.49 11.16 8.66
C GLU A 351 12.10 11.79 8.76
N PHE A 352 11.09 11.02 9.15
CA PHE A 352 9.72 11.51 9.27
C PHE A 352 9.51 12.52 10.41
N ALA A 353 10.35 12.48 11.44
CA ALA A 353 10.31 13.44 12.54
C ALA A 353 10.77 14.86 12.13
N GLN A 354 11.42 15.02 10.98
CA GLN A 354 11.85 16.32 10.46
C GLN A 354 10.69 17.14 9.88
N LEU A 355 9.59 16.48 9.50
CA LEU A 355 8.38 17.12 8.99
C LEU A 355 7.25 16.98 10.01
N THR A 356 6.36 17.98 10.02
CA THR A 356 5.15 17.93 10.85
C THR A 356 3.93 17.69 9.96
N PRO A 357 3.21 16.57 10.15
CA PRO A 357 2.03 16.28 9.34
C PRO A 357 0.85 17.20 9.71
N PRO A 358 -0.04 17.50 8.75
CA PRO A 358 -1.19 18.36 9.00
C PRO A 358 -2.19 17.68 9.96
N GLY A 359 -2.77 18.46 10.86
CA GLY A 359 -3.79 17.98 11.81
C GLY A 359 -3.24 17.39 13.12
N THR A 360 -1.95 17.53 13.39
CA THR A 360 -1.34 17.23 14.70
C THR A 360 -0.28 18.28 15.04
N THR A 361 0.16 18.32 16.29
CA THR A 361 1.24 19.21 16.73
C THR A 361 2.60 18.57 16.49
N SER A 362 3.63 19.40 16.26
CA SER A 362 5.01 18.92 16.10
C SER A 362 5.47 18.12 17.33
N GLU A 363 5.11 18.57 18.53
CA GLU A 363 5.49 17.91 19.78
C GLU A 363 4.87 16.52 19.94
N GLU A 364 3.58 16.36 19.66
CA GLU A 364 2.90 15.06 19.73
C GLU A 364 3.46 14.10 18.69
N TRP A 365 3.62 14.58 17.45
CA TRP A 365 4.17 13.80 16.36
C TRP A 365 5.57 13.28 16.67
N THR A 366 6.48 14.18 17.03
CA THR A 366 7.85 13.80 17.36
C THR A 366 7.93 12.93 18.61
N ARG A 367 7.05 13.12 19.60
CA ARG A 367 7.00 12.28 20.81
C ARG A 367 6.66 10.83 20.46
N GLU A 368 5.65 10.63 19.62
CA GLU A 368 5.23 9.28 19.18
C GLU A 368 6.34 8.57 18.40
N LEU A 369 6.95 9.25 17.41
CA LEU A 369 8.05 8.69 16.64
C LEU A 369 9.28 8.37 17.51
N ARG A 370 9.61 9.25 18.46
CA ARG A 370 10.71 8.99 19.43
C ARG A 370 10.43 7.82 20.34
N GLU A 371 9.17 7.56 20.69
CA GLU A 371 8.81 6.38 21.46
C GLU A 371 9.06 5.10 20.65
N ILE A 372 8.65 5.07 19.38
CA ILE A 372 8.90 3.94 18.48
C ILE A 372 10.41 3.72 18.32
N ILE A 373 11.17 4.79 18.02
CA ILE A 373 12.63 4.75 17.94
C ILE A 373 13.21 4.14 19.21
N ARG A 374 12.84 4.67 20.39
CA ARG A 374 13.34 4.17 21.68
C ARG A 374 13.08 2.69 21.86
N VAL A 375 11.86 2.21 21.62
CA VAL A 375 11.53 0.79 21.80
C VAL A 375 12.32 -0.06 20.81
N CYS A 376 12.36 0.30 19.53
CA CYS A 376 13.13 -0.43 18.53
C CYS A 376 14.63 -0.46 18.86
N THR A 377 15.21 0.66 19.27
CA THR A 377 16.63 0.74 19.67
C THR A 377 16.92 -0.17 20.86
N GLU A 378 16.06 -0.14 21.88
CA GLU A 378 16.22 -0.99 23.07
C GLU A 378 16.08 -2.48 22.70
N SER A 379 15.10 -2.84 21.87
CA SER A 379 14.94 -4.21 21.35
C SER A 379 16.19 -4.68 20.61
N CYS A 380 16.78 -3.83 19.75
CA CYS A 380 18.01 -4.14 19.03
C CYS A 380 19.22 -4.31 19.97
N ARG A 381 19.36 -3.41 20.96
CA ARG A 381 20.46 -3.48 21.95
C ARG A 381 20.38 -4.71 22.84
N GLN A 382 19.19 -5.24 23.14
CA GLN A 382 19.06 -6.49 23.90
C GLN A 382 19.66 -7.70 23.18
N ILE A 383 19.74 -7.68 21.85
CA ILE A 383 20.29 -8.76 21.02
C ILE A 383 21.82 -8.59 20.90
N ASP A 384 22.24 -7.42 20.43
CA ASP A 384 23.64 -7.08 20.23
C ASP A 384 23.85 -5.56 20.35
N PRO A 385 24.27 -5.06 21.54
CA PRO A 385 24.50 -3.64 21.75
C PRO A 385 25.58 -3.08 20.82
N GLU A 386 26.69 -3.80 20.66
CA GLU A 386 27.87 -3.31 19.95
C GLU A 386 27.61 -3.18 18.44
N SER A 387 26.94 -4.16 17.85
CA SER A 387 26.53 -4.10 16.44
C SER A 387 25.45 -3.05 16.21
N THR A 388 24.49 -2.90 17.13
CA THR A 388 23.43 -1.91 17.03
C THR A 388 23.99 -0.50 17.00
N ASP A 389 24.83 -0.14 17.97
CA ASP A 389 25.36 1.23 18.06
C ASP A 389 26.29 1.54 16.86
N LYS A 390 27.15 0.60 16.45
CA LYS A 390 27.98 0.76 15.24
C LYS A 390 27.17 0.93 13.96
N LEU A 391 26.09 0.16 13.79
CA LEU A 391 25.23 0.28 12.61
C LEU A 391 24.48 1.60 12.60
N LEU A 392 23.99 2.07 13.75
CA LEU A 392 23.34 3.38 13.85
C LEU A 392 24.34 4.50 13.54
N GLU A 393 25.55 4.44 14.08
CA GLU A 393 26.64 5.39 13.76
C GLU A 393 26.96 5.39 12.26
N VAL A 394 27.22 4.22 11.65
CA VAL A 394 27.51 4.12 10.21
C VAL A 394 26.34 4.62 9.38
N MET A 395 25.10 4.29 9.75
CA MET A 395 23.92 4.72 9.01
C MET A 395 23.72 6.23 9.14
N HIS A 396 23.95 6.84 10.32
CA HIS A 396 23.97 8.30 10.50
C HIS A 396 25.12 8.98 9.73
N GLU A 397 26.32 8.41 9.72
CA GLU A 397 27.44 8.95 8.93
C GLU A 397 27.19 8.88 7.43
N THR A 398 26.61 7.78 6.93
CA THR A 398 26.21 7.70 5.51
C THR A 398 25.14 8.72 5.15
N VAL A 399 24.34 9.15 6.13
CA VAL A 399 23.33 10.20 5.98
C VAL A 399 23.98 11.59 5.93
N ASP A 400 24.99 11.87 6.76
CA ASP A 400 25.65 13.18 6.85
C ASP A 400 26.67 13.47 5.73
N VAL A 401 27.40 12.46 5.24
CA VAL A 401 28.49 12.65 4.24
C VAL A 401 27.96 13.16 2.88
N VAL A 402 26.67 13.00 2.59
CA VAL A 402 26.03 13.52 1.37
C VAL A 402 25.80 15.03 1.45
N GLU A 403 25.59 15.60 2.64
CA GLU A 403 25.43 17.06 2.82
C GLU A 403 26.74 17.82 2.61
N ALA A 404 27.88 17.22 2.96
CA ALA A 404 29.20 17.86 2.87
C ALA A 404 29.79 17.96 1.44
N LYS A 405 29.09 17.45 0.41
CA LYS A 405 29.54 17.45 -1.00
C LYS A 405 28.67 18.25 -1.95
N THR A 406 27.71 19.02 -1.44
CA THR A 406 26.91 19.97 -2.22
C THR A 406 27.38 21.39 -1.94
#